data_AF-C4FLD1-F1
#
_entry.id   AF-C4FLD1-F1
#
_cell.length_a   1.000
_cell.length_b   1.000
_cell.length_c   1.000
_cell.angle_alpha   90.00
_cell.angle_beta   90.00
_cell.angle_gamma   90.00
#
_symmetry.space_group_name_H-M   'P 1'
#
loop_
_entity.id
_entity.type
_entity.pdbx_description
1 polymer ?
#
loop_
_entity_poly.entity_id
_entity_poly.type
_entity_poly.pdbx_seq_one_letter_code
_entity_poly.pdbx_strand_id
1 'polypeptide(L)'
;MHSIILAKITLSGPFTIGMLYVAANQYFLPALAFFSIISSLGIYYSFIFIKNQKMEFTYKVVPKILIAFPLVFLIGRLNETNNFNNWVPYYHGKDLLAITPVSSIFSTYGDNHTFELWYVKILGRFRDDICHLTSHYYNSTNWRIEGCKPKDVYKNNIPEFFQGNLQSIMEKKRFLSSVNLAPEHPFYNFVKIKPLLYAFFWLKKDDNIPEEWFDNLNISKFKFLTPEVCLNHNTDDIFTFEMCKFFSNSYLVMASSIKPVIRLNKLVVDADISYGSFKAPFKLTIYVSPQNQSFLEMFKAIRAYNDYSQSYLIPEELEKNVK
;
A
#
# COMPACT_ATOMS: atom_id res chain seq x y z
N MET A 1 2.64 -4.34 -21.30
CA MET A 1 2.08 -4.89 -22.56
C MET A 1 2.52 -6.34 -22.81
N HIS A 2 3.81 -6.67 -22.77
CA HIS A 2 4.32 -8.05 -22.94
C HIS A 2 3.68 -9.09 -22.00
N SER A 3 3.49 -8.76 -20.72
CA SER A 3 2.89 -9.67 -19.73
C SER A 3 1.45 -10.05 -20.07
N ILE A 4 0.67 -9.14 -20.69
CA ILE A 4 -0.74 -9.39 -21.05
C ILE A 4 -0.83 -10.30 -22.28
N ILE A 5 0.03 -10.07 -23.29
CA ILE A 5 0.10 -10.93 -24.48
C ILE A 5 0.49 -12.35 -24.06
N LEU A 6 1.51 -12.46 -23.20
CA LEU A 6 1.97 -13.76 -22.73
C LEU A 6 0.89 -14.46 -21.88
N ALA A 7 0.21 -13.75 -20.97
CA ALA A 7 -0.90 -14.29 -20.19
C ALA A 7 -2.00 -14.89 -21.07
N LYS A 8 -2.35 -14.21 -22.16
CA LYS A 8 -3.37 -14.68 -23.11
C LYS A 8 -2.93 -15.94 -23.86
N ILE A 9 -1.62 -16.15 -24.02
CA ILE A 9 -1.07 -17.34 -24.67
C ILE A 9 -0.98 -18.52 -23.68
N THR A 10 -0.71 -18.26 -22.39
CA THR A 10 -0.59 -19.31 -21.36
C THR A 10 -1.90 -19.66 -20.65
N LEU A 11 -2.88 -18.76 -20.58
CA LEU A 11 -4.11 -18.95 -19.82
C LEU A 11 -5.33 -18.87 -20.74
N SER A 12 -6.04 -19.98 -20.92
CA SER A 12 -7.30 -20.03 -21.65
C SER A 12 -8.48 -19.80 -20.69
N GLY A 13 -9.08 -18.61 -20.70
CA GLY A 13 -10.27 -18.30 -19.90
C GLY A 13 -10.73 -16.83 -20.00
N PRO A 14 -11.96 -16.51 -19.58
CA PRO A 14 -12.48 -15.14 -19.58
C PRO A 14 -11.90 -14.34 -18.40
N PHE A 15 -10.64 -13.95 -18.51
CA PHE A 15 -9.93 -13.17 -17.50
C PHE A 15 -10.01 -11.66 -17.77
N THR A 16 -10.12 -10.86 -16.70
CA THR A 16 -9.95 -9.41 -16.80
C THR A 16 -8.47 -9.05 -17.03
N ILE A 17 -8.19 -7.86 -17.57
CA ILE A 17 -6.81 -7.40 -17.83
C ILE A 17 -5.96 -7.42 -16.54
N GLY A 18 -6.55 -7.04 -15.40
CA GLY A 18 -5.89 -7.10 -14.09
C GLY A 18 -5.52 -8.52 -13.66
N MET A 19 -6.42 -9.49 -13.85
CA MET A 19 -6.13 -10.91 -13.56
C MET A 19 -5.04 -11.46 -14.48
N LEU A 20 -5.06 -11.12 -15.77
CA LEU A 20 -4.02 -11.51 -16.72
C LEU A 20 -2.66 -10.92 -16.33
N TYR A 21 -2.63 -9.68 -15.85
CA TYR A 21 -1.41 -9.03 -15.37
C TYR A 21 -0.85 -9.70 -14.11
N VAL A 22 -1.70 -10.00 -13.12
CA VAL A 22 -1.29 -10.67 -11.88
C VAL A 22 -0.83 -12.10 -12.17
N ALA A 23 -1.59 -12.85 -12.95
CA ALA A 23 -1.26 -14.23 -13.29
C ALA A 23 0.02 -14.32 -14.13
N ALA A 24 0.24 -13.38 -15.06
CA ALA A 24 1.49 -13.32 -15.82
C ALA A 24 2.71 -13.08 -14.94
N ASN A 25 2.59 -12.32 -13.84
CA ASN A 25 3.71 -12.06 -12.94
C ASN A 25 3.91 -13.19 -11.92
N GLN A 26 2.83 -13.77 -11.40
CA GLN A 26 2.87 -14.82 -10.37
C GLN A 26 3.23 -16.21 -10.94
N TYR A 27 2.77 -16.54 -12.15
CA TYR A 27 3.04 -17.82 -12.82
C TYR A 27 4.14 -17.72 -13.88
N PHE A 28 4.87 -16.60 -13.93
CA PHE A 28 5.95 -16.37 -14.91
C PHE A 28 7.13 -17.34 -14.72
N LEU A 29 7.48 -17.65 -13.48
CA LEU A 29 8.73 -18.36 -13.15
C LEU A 29 8.86 -19.72 -13.85
N PRO A 30 7.84 -20.60 -13.81
CA PRO A 30 7.88 -21.87 -14.56
C PRO A 30 7.90 -21.68 -16.08
N ALA A 31 7.11 -20.74 -16.62
CA ALA A 31 7.04 -20.48 -18.05
C ALA A 31 8.35 -19.87 -18.60
N LEU A 32 8.98 -18.99 -17.83
CA LEU A 32 10.30 -18.42 -18.12
C LEU A 32 11.38 -19.52 -18.13
N ALA A 33 11.35 -20.44 -17.17
CA ALA A 33 12.29 -21.56 -17.15
C ALA A 33 12.16 -22.43 -18.42
N PHE A 34 10.93 -22.79 -18.79
CA PHE A 34 10.65 -23.56 -20.00
C PHE A 34 11.06 -22.83 -21.28
N PHE A 35 10.68 -21.54 -21.39
CA PHE A 35 11.08 -20.68 -22.51
C PHE A 35 12.60 -20.56 -22.63
N SER A 36 13.30 -20.42 -21.50
CA SER A 36 14.76 -20.33 -21.46
C SER A 36 15.41 -21.62 -21.96
N ILE A 37 14.88 -22.79 -21.58
CA ILE A 37 15.37 -24.10 -22.06
C ILE A 37 15.19 -24.22 -23.58
N ILE A 38 13.98 -23.97 -24.10
CA ILE A 38 13.72 -24.08 -25.54
C ILE A 38 14.56 -23.09 -26.34
N SER A 39 14.64 -21.84 -25.88
CA SER A 39 15.42 -20.81 -26.55
C SER A 39 16.91 -21.16 -26.57
N SER A 40 17.43 -21.69 -25.45
CA SER A 40 18.83 -22.14 -25.35
C SER A 40 19.13 -23.31 -26.30
N LEU A 41 18.22 -24.28 -26.42
CA LEU A 41 18.32 -25.38 -27.38
C LEU A 41 18.31 -24.86 -28.82
N GLY A 42 17.39 -23.95 -29.15
CA GLY A 42 17.31 -23.33 -30.47
C GLY A 42 18.61 -22.62 -30.84
N ILE A 43 19.13 -21.77 -29.95
CA ILE A 43 20.40 -21.07 -30.11
C ILE A 43 21.56 -22.06 -30.29
N TYR A 44 21.61 -23.12 -29.49
CA TYR A 44 22.64 -24.16 -29.57
C TYR A 44 22.65 -24.84 -30.95
N TYR A 45 21.49 -25.30 -31.44
CA TYR A 45 21.40 -25.93 -32.75
C TYR A 45 21.69 -24.96 -33.90
N SER A 46 21.26 -23.70 -33.80
CA SER A 46 21.63 -22.65 -34.77
C SER A 46 23.14 -22.46 -34.85
N PHE A 47 23.86 -22.50 -33.72
CA PHE A 47 25.32 -22.39 -33.72
C PHE A 47 26.02 -23.61 -34.31
N ILE A 48 25.49 -24.83 -34.09
CA ILE A 48 25.98 -26.02 -34.79
C ILE A 48 25.83 -25.86 -36.30
N PHE A 49 24.67 -25.41 -36.76
CA PHE A 49 24.42 -25.18 -38.18
C PHE A 49 25.39 -24.14 -38.77
N ILE A 50 25.57 -23.00 -38.12
CA ILE A 50 26.50 -21.93 -38.55
C ILE A 50 27.95 -22.44 -38.60
N LYS A 51 28.36 -23.24 -37.61
CA LYS A 51 29.69 -23.87 -37.58
C LYS A 51 29.89 -24.79 -38.79
N ASN A 52 28.88 -25.56 -39.16
CA ASN A 52 28.92 -26.45 -40.32
C ASN A 52 29.00 -25.70 -41.65
N GLN A 53 28.46 -24.48 -41.74
CA GLN A 53 28.60 -23.58 -42.90
C GLN A 53 29.96 -22.87 -42.98
N LYS A 54 30.93 -23.21 -42.11
CA LYS A 54 32.29 -22.63 -42.06
C LYS A 54 32.31 -21.10 -41.88
N MET A 55 31.27 -20.52 -41.29
CA MET A 55 31.21 -19.09 -40.99
C MET A 55 31.99 -18.77 -39.70
N GLU A 56 33.33 -18.74 -39.80
CA GLU A 56 34.21 -18.66 -38.63
C GLU A 56 33.94 -17.45 -37.72
N PHE A 57 33.74 -16.29 -38.33
CA PHE A 57 33.48 -15.05 -37.61
C PHE A 57 32.21 -15.14 -36.76
N THR A 58 31.13 -15.63 -37.37
CA THR A 58 29.80 -15.68 -36.76
C THR A 58 29.78 -16.57 -35.53
N TYR A 59 30.38 -17.77 -35.58
CA TYR A 59 30.38 -18.67 -34.42
C TYR A 59 31.32 -18.21 -33.30
N LYS A 60 32.39 -17.44 -33.59
CA LYS A 60 33.34 -16.94 -32.59
C LYS A 60 32.85 -15.69 -31.85
N VAL A 61 32.07 -14.83 -32.54
CA VAL A 61 31.71 -13.49 -32.05
C VAL A 61 30.26 -13.42 -31.55
N VAL A 62 29.31 -13.96 -32.30
CA VAL A 62 27.87 -13.80 -32.00
C VAL A 62 27.47 -14.40 -30.64
N PRO A 63 27.95 -15.59 -30.18
CA PRO A 63 27.61 -16.09 -28.86
C PRO A 63 28.03 -15.13 -27.73
N LYS A 64 29.20 -14.49 -27.88
CA LYS A 64 29.71 -13.53 -26.87
C LYS A 64 28.83 -12.30 -26.81
N ILE A 65 28.37 -11.80 -27.96
CA ILE A 65 27.42 -10.68 -28.04
C ILE A 65 26.08 -11.07 -27.42
N LEU A 66 25.56 -12.26 -27.72
CA LEU A 66 24.28 -12.72 -27.15
C LEU A 66 24.32 -12.88 -25.62
N ILE A 67 25.48 -13.18 -25.04
CA ILE A 67 25.67 -13.21 -23.58
C ILE A 67 25.84 -11.79 -23.02
N ALA A 68 26.67 -10.96 -23.65
CA ALA A 68 26.97 -9.62 -23.16
C ALA A 68 25.78 -8.65 -23.28
N PHE A 69 25.00 -8.75 -24.36
CA PHE A 69 23.88 -7.86 -24.66
C PHE A 69 22.84 -7.78 -23.53
N PRO A 70 22.26 -8.89 -23.01
CA PRO A 70 21.31 -8.83 -21.92
C PRO A 70 21.94 -8.34 -20.60
N LEU A 71 23.24 -8.57 -20.37
CA LEU A 71 23.93 -8.10 -19.16
C LEU A 71 24.03 -6.56 -19.12
N VAL A 72 24.14 -5.89 -20.27
CA VAL A 72 24.14 -4.42 -20.35
C VAL A 72 22.79 -3.85 -19.86
N PHE A 73 21.67 -4.47 -20.25
CA PHE A 73 20.35 -4.04 -19.78
C PHE A 73 20.09 -4.41 -18.33
N LEU A 74 20.75 -5.43 -17.79
CA LEU A 74 20.59 -5.85 -16.41
C LEU A 74 20.97 -4.73 -15.43
N ILE A 75 22.02 -3.95 -15.73
CA ILE A 75 22.41 -2.78 -14.92
C ILE A 75 21.31 -1.71 -14.91
N GLY A 76 20.72 -1.42 -16.07
CA GLY A 76 19.59 -0.49 -16.17
C GLY A 76 18.39 -0.96 -15.34
N ARG A 77 18.05 -2.26 -15.43
CA ARG A 77 16.95 -2.85 -14.66
C ARG A 77 17.22 -2.90 -13.15
N LEU A 78 18.46 -3.14 -12.75
CA LEU A 78 18.86 -3.09 -11.34
C LEU A 78 18.69 -1.68 -10.78
N ASN A 79 19.02 -0.64 -11.54
CA ASN A 79 18.79 0.75 -11.14
C ASN A 79 17.30 1.10 -11.07
N GLU A 80 16.49 0.70 -12.05
CA GLU A 80 15.02 0.93 -12.06
C GLU A 80 14.31 0.27 -10.86
N THR A 81 14.83 -0.87 -10.38
CA THR A 81 14.25 -1.61 -9.25
C THR A 81 14.95 -1.33 -7.92
N ASN A 82 15.92 -0.41 -7.90
CA ASN A 82 16.70 -0.12 -6.71
C ASN A 82 15.91 0.73 -5.72
N ASN A 83 15.28 0.07 -4.77
CA ASN A 83 14.55 0.68 -3.67
C ASN A 83 15.36 0.73 -2.36
N PHE A 84 16.70 0.63 -2.42
CA PHE A 84 17.56 0.43 -1.25
C PHE A 84 17.42 1.50 -0.14
N ASN A 85 17.03 2.72 -0.48
CA ASN A 85 16.81 3.81 0.47
C ASN A 85 15.33 4.22 0.60
N ASN A 86 14.42 3.40 0.08
CA ASN A 86 13.00 3.68 0.21
C ASN A 86 12.47 3.21 1.57
N TRP A 87 12.48 4.13 2.53
CA TRP A 87 12.01 3.86 3.89
C TRP A 87 10.52 4.11 4.07
N VAL A 88 9.81 4.62 3.07
CA VAL A 88 8.38 4.97 3.18
C VAL A 88 7.54 3.76 3.64
N PRO A 89 7.66 2.55 3.06
CA PRO A 89 6.86 1.40 3.51
C PRO A 89 7.14 1.00 4.96
N TYR A 90 8.42 1.07 5.35
CA TYR A 90 8.82 0.78 6.72
C TYR A 90 8.19 1.75 7.72
N TYR A 91 8.29 3.05 7.48
CA TYR A 91 7.73 4.07 8.37
C TYR A 91 6.21 4.09 8.34
N HIS A 92 5.58 3.85 7.19
CA HIS A 92 4.13 3.76 7.11
C HIS A 92 3.59 2.62 7.99
N GLY A 93 4.18 1.41 7.93
CA GLY A 93 3.84 0.29 8.82
C GLY A 93 4.19 0.53 10.29
N LYS A 94 5.40 1.07 10.58
CA LYS A 94 5.84 1.37 11.95
C LYS A 94 4.94 2.40 12.63
N ASP A 95 4.67 3.50 11.95
CA ASP A 95 3.91 4.61 12.52
C ASP A 95 2.46 4.19 12.77
N LEU A 96 1.92 3.31 11.92
CA LEU A 96 0.57 2.76 12.06
C LEU A 96 0.45 1.94 13.35
N LEU A 97 1.43 1.09 13.59
CA LEU A 97 1.54 0.34 14.85
C LEU A 97 1.77 1.27 16.04
N ALA A 98 2.57 2.33 15.89
CA ALA A 98 2.88 3.25 16.98
C ALA A 98 1.65 4.06 17.44
N ILE A 99 0.80 4.50 16.51
CA ILE A 99 -0.41 5.26 16.84
C ILE A 99 -1.53 4.37 17.38
N THR A 100 -1.54 3.09 16.99
CA THR A 100 -2.59 2.13 17.38
C THR A 100 -2.59 1.88 18.89
N PRO A 101 -3.76 1.91 19.57
CA PRO A 101 -3.86 1.67 21.01
C PRO A 101 -3.37 0.26 21.42
N VAL A 102 -3.07 0.11 22.71
CA VAL A 102 -2.58 -1.17 23.26
C VAL A 102 -3.67 -2.25 23.16
N SER A 103 -3.28 -3.47 22.82
CA SER A 103 -4.18 -4.64 22.73
C SER A 103 -5.38 -4.37 21.80
N SER A 104 -5.10 -3.81 20.64
CA SER A 104 -6.09 -3.51 19.61
C SER A 104 -5.98 -4.46 18.42
N ILE A 105 -6.99 -4.40 17.57
CA ILE A 105 -7.10 -5.09 16.30
C ILE A 105 -6.91 -4.06 15.20
N PHE A 106 -6.04 -4.38 14.25
CA PHE A 106 -5.81 -3.57 13.09
C PHE A 106 -6.10 -4.37 11.82
N SER A 107 -7.05 -3.91 11.01
CA SER A 107 -7.46 -4.57 9.77
C SER A 107 -6.90 -3.86 8.54
N THR A 108 -6.11 -4.58 7.74
CA THR A 108 -5.59 -4.11 6.44
C THR A 108 -6.34 -4.74 5.28
N TYR A 109 -6.41 -3.99 4.17
CA TYR A 109 -7.04 -4.44 2.94
C TYR A 109 -6.04 -4.43 1.79
N GLY A 110 -6.01 -5.54 1.04
CA GLY A 110 -5.05 -5.76 -0.03
C GLY A 110 -3.61 -5.96 0.46
N ASP A 111 -2.72 -6.31 -0.46
CA ASP A 111 -1.34 -6.66 -0.13
C ASP A 111 -0.50 -5.44 0.28
N ASN A 112 -0.80 -4.28 -0.32
CA ASN A 112 -0.07 -3.02 -0.15
C ASN A 112 0.05 -2.59 1.31
N HIS A 113 -1.05 -2.64 2.07
CA HIS A 113 -1.04 -2.30 3.50
C HIS A 113 -0.74 -3.48 4.42
N THR A 114 -0.97 -4.70 3.92
CA THR A 114 -0.77 -5.92 4.68
C THR A 114 0.71 -6.23 4.86
N PHE A 115 1.51 -6.14 3.80
CA PHE A 115 2.90 -6.59 3.83
C PHE A 115 3.77 -5.74 4.75
N GLU A 116 3.68 -4.41 4.65
CA GLU A 116 4.41 -3.47 5.50
C GLU A 116 4.13 -3.71 7.00
N LEU A 117 2.85 -3.89 7.34
CA LEU A 117 2.42 -4.09 8.71
C LEU A 117 2.88 -5.46 9.23
N TRP A 118 2.72 -6.49 8.41
CA TRP A 118 3.19 -7.84 8.72
C TRP A 118 4.71 -7.86 8.93
N TYR A 119 5.49 -7.21 8.08
CA TYR A 119 6.95 -7.20 8.17
C TYR A 119 7.41 -6.56 9.48
N VAL A 120 6.99 -5.32 9.75
CA VAL A 120 7.41 -4.56 10.93
C VAL A 120 6.95 -5.26 12.22
N LYS A 121 5.75 -5.83 12.22
CA LYS A 121 5.20 -6.51 13.38
C LYS A 121 5.84 -7.88 13.62
N ILE A 122 5.84 -8.76 12.61
CA ILE A 122 6.20 -10.18 12.78
C ILE A 122 7.70 -10.39 12.75
N LEU A 123 8.39 -9.78 11.78
CA LEU A 123 9.84 -9.88 11.67
C LEU A 123 10.54 -8.86 12.56
N GLY A 124 10.06 -7.62 12.57
CA GLY A 124 10.60 -6.55 13.42
C GLY A 124 10.20 -6.65 14.90
N ARG A 125 9.25 -7.54 15.26
CA ARG A 125 8.75 -7.75 16.63
C ARG A 125 8.25 -6.45 17.28
N PHE A 126 7.74 -5.52 16.46
CA PHE A 126 7.25 -4.22 16.92
C PHE A 126 5.75 -4.31 17.24
N ARG A 127 5.37 -3.92 18.46
CA ARG A 127 3.97 -3.94 18.94
C ARG A 127 3.29 -5.31 18.79
N ASP A 128 3.91 -6.32 19.41
CA ASP A 128 3.35 -7.67 19.53
C ASP A 128 2.03 -7.73 20.31
N ASP A 129 1.58 -6.65 20.94
CA ASP A 129 0.26 -6.58 21.57
C ASP A 129 -0.90 -6.37 20.57
N ILE A 130 -0.63 -5.89 19.36
CA ILE A 130 -1.66 -5.60 18.34
C ILE A 130 -1.98 -6.86 17.54
N CYS A 131 -3.26 -7.17 17.35
CA CYS A 131 -3.71 -8.26 16.48
C CYS A 131 -3.93 -7.71 15.06
N HIS A 132 -3.15 -8.18 14.09
CA HIS A 132 -3.29 -7.76 12.69
C HIS A 132 -4.14 -8.75 11.88
N LEU A 133 -5.21 -8.23 11.29
CA LEU A 133 -6.12 -8.92 10.39
C LEU A 133 -5.90 -8.48 8.95
N THR A 134 -5.99 -9.43 8.02
CA THR A 134 -5.82 -9.16 6.59
C THR A 134 -7.08 -9.55 5.83
N SER A 135 -7.58 -8.64 5.00
CA SER A 135 -8.68 -8.89 4.08
C SER A 135 -8.22 -8.74 2.64
N HIS A 136 -8.45 -9.80 1.85
CA HIS A 136 -8.17 -9.79 0.41
C HIS A 136 -9.27 -9.07 -0.37
N TYR A 137 -10.51 -9.13 0.13
CA TYR A 137 -11.68 -8.59 -0.54
C TYR A 137 -12.37 -7.55 0.34
N TYR A 138 -12.51 -6.35 -0.20
CA TYR A 138 -13.15 -5.24 0.48
C TYR A 138 -14.61 -5.53 0.85
N ASN A 139 -15.35 -6.18 -0.04
CA ASN A 139 -16.75 -6.54 0.15
C ASN A 139 -16.97 -7.83 0.96
N SER A 140 -15.96 -8.32 1.68
CA SER A 140 -16.03 -9.58 2.44
C SER A 140 -15.61 -9.41 3.89
N THR A 141 -16.23 -10.19 4.77
CA THR A 141 -15.86 -10.30 6.20
C THR A 141 -14.96 -11.50 6.49
N ASN A 142 -14.38 -12.11 5.45
CA ASN A 142 -13.48 -13.26 5.59
C ASN A 142 -12.06 -12.78 5.92
N TRP A 143 -11.84 -12.40 7.18
CA TRP A 143 -10.54 -11.95 7.65
C TRP A 143 -9.59 -13.11 7.94
N ARG A 144 -8.34 -12.96 7.50
CA ARG A 144 -7.26 -13.86 7.89
C ARG A 144 -6.54 -13.29 9.10
N ILE A 145 -6.28 -14.15 10.08
CA ILE A 145 -5.64 -13.80 11.35
C ILE A 145 -4.13 -14.03 11.22
N GLU A 146 -3.49 -13.30 10.29
CA GLU A 146 -2.08 -13.53 9.94
C GLU A 146 -1.14 -13.00 11.02
N GLY A 147 -1.48 -11.88 11.65
CA GLY A 147 -0.62 -11.21 12.62
C GLY A 147 -0.92 -11.47 14.10
N CYS A 148 -1.91 -12.29 14.44
CA CYS A 148 -2.27 -12.58 15.85
C CYS A 148 -1.72 -13.95 16.29
N LYS A 149 -0.39 -14.08 16.27
CA LYS A 149 0.34 -15.30 16.62
C LYS A 149 1.39 -15.00 17.71
N PRO A 150 1.52 -15.85 18.75
CA PRO A 150 0.73 -17.04 19.06
C PRO A 150 -0.68 -16.70 19.56
N LYS A 151 -1.70 -17.47 19.15
CA LYS A 151 -3.12 -17.15 19.39
C LYS A 151 -3.47 -17.05 20.88
N ASP A 152 -2.85 -17.84 21.75
CA ASP A 152 -3.22 -17.90 23.16
C ASP A 152 -2.89 -16.61 23.92
N VAL A 153 -1.84 -15.90 23.52
CA VAL A 153 -1.51 -14.58 24.08
C VAL A 153 -2.61 -13.57 23.69
N TYR A 154 -3.03 -13.56 22.43
CA TYR A 154 -4.06 -12.62 21.96
C TYR A 154 -5.45 -12.95 22.49
N LYS A 155 -5.79 -14.24 22.69
CA LYS A 155 -7.05 -14.64 23.32
C LYS A 155 -7.19 -14.04 24.72
N ASN A 156 -6.10 -13.95 25.47
CA ASN A 156 -6.11 -13.36 26.81
C ASN A 156 -6.19 -11.84 26.77
N ASN A 157 -5.50 -11.20 25.81
CA ASN A 157 -5.44 -9.74 25.71
C ASN A 157 -6.70 -9.12 25.06
N ILE A 158 -7.31 -9.83 24.10
CA ILE A 158 -8.45 -9.38 23.30
C ILE A 158 -9.51 -10.51 23.23
N PRO A 159 -10.06 -10.96 24.38
CA PRO A 159 -10.97 -12.10 24.42
C PRO A 159 -12.25 -11.86 23.62
N GLU A 160 -12.74 -10.61 23.60
CA GLU A 160 -13.93 -10.20 22.84
C GLU A 160 -13.86 -10.58 21.35
N PHE A 161 -12.67 -10.52 20.74
CA PHE A 161 -12.50 -10.88 19.34
C PHE A 161 -12.63 -12.37 19.08
N PHE A 162 -11.96 -13.18 19.90
CA PHE A 162 -11.96 -14.63 19.73
C PHE A 162 -13.28 -15.26 20.14
N GLN A 163 -14.11 -14.55 20.90
CA GLN A 163 -15.50 -14.91 21.21
C GLN A 163 -16.49 -14.47 20.12
N GLY A 164 -16.05 -13.73 19.10
CA GLY A 164 -16.91 -13.21 18.02
C GLY A 164 -17.74 -11.99 18.41
N ASN A 165 -17.41 -11.30 19.51
CA ASN A 165 -18.15 -10.13 19.98
C ASN A 165 -17.55 -8.83 19.41
N LEU A 166 -17.83 -8.59 18.12
CA LEU A 166 -17.34 -7.38 17.42
C LEU A 166 -17.85 -6.08 18.05
N GLN A 167 -19.07 -6.08 18.58
CA GLN A 167 -19.66 -4.92 19.22
C GLN A 167 -18.82 -4.48 20.43
N SER A 168 -18.44 -5.43 21.29
CA SER A 168 -17.60 -5.14 22.46
C SER A 168 -16.23 -4.56 22.07
N ILE A 169 -15.62 -5.04 20.98
CA ILE A 169 -14.34 -4.51 20.48
C ILE A 169 -14.51 -3.05 20.04
N MET A 170 -15.58 -2.74 19.31
CA MET A 170 -15.87 -1.39 18.82
C MET A 170 -16.18 -0.43 19.98
N GLU A 171 -16.96 -0.86 20.98
CA GLU A 171 -17.24 -0.08 22.20
C GLU A 171 -15.97 0.23 23.00
N LYS A 172 -15.03 -0.73 23.05
CA LYS A 172 -13.71 -0.55 23.65
C LYS A 172 -12.74 0.28 22.78
N LYS A 173 -13.15 0.74 21.59
CA LYS A 173 -12.30 1.41 20.57
C LYS A 173 -11.04 0.63 20.22
N ARG A 174 -11.14 -0.69 20.16
CA ARG A 174 -10.03 -1.57 19.85
C ARG A 174 -9.99 -2.01 18.40
N PHE A 175 -10.96 -1.64 17.57
CA PHE A 175 -10.95 -1.98 16.15
C PHE A 175 -10.54 -0.78 15.29
N LEU A 176 -9.43 -0.93 14.57
CA LEU A 176 -8.93 0.05 13.62
C LEU A 176 -8.78 -0.60 12.24
N SER A 177 -8.81 0.23 11.21
CA SER A 177 -8.55 -0.21 9.84
C SER A 177 -7.69 0.79 9.06
N SER A 178 -6.96 0.28 8.07
CA SER A 178 -6.26 1.09 7.08
C SER A 178 -7.21 1.74 6.07
N VAL A 179 -8.48 1.34 6.01
CA VAL A 179 -9.43 1.85 5.02
C VAL A 179 -10.70 2.40 5.69
N ASN A 180 -11.27 3.42 5.05
CA ASN A 180 -12.61 3.88 5.39
C ASN A 180 -13.68 2.97 4.73
N LEU A 181 -14.93 3.04 5.21
CA LEU A 181 -16.06 2.27 4.72
C LEU A 181 -16.78 3.00 3.58
N ALA A 182 -16.91 2.31 2.45
CA ALA A 182 -17.74 2.63 1.30
C ALA A 182 -19.04 1.80 1.38
N PRO A 183 -20.12 2.22 0.70
CA PRO A 183 -21.44 1.55 0.77
C PRO A 183 -21.42 0.04 0.47
N GLU A 184 -20.46 -0.42 -0.33
CA GLU A 184 -20.28 -1.82 -0.71
C GLU A 184 -19.77 -2.70 0.44
N HIS A 185 -19.23 -2.10 1.51
CA HIS A 185 -18.69 -2.85 2.63
C HIS A 185 -19.82 -3.43 3.51
N PRO A 186 -19.78 -4.71 3.90
CA PRO A 186 -20.84 -5.33 4.72
C PRO A 186 -21.16 -4.61 6.04
N PHE A 187 -20.15 -3.95 6.62
CA PHE A 187 -20.30 -3.19 7.87
C PHE A 187 -20.69 -1.72 7.70
N TYR A 188 -20.83 -1.20 6.46
CA TYR A 188 -21.09 0.23 6.20
C TYR A 188 -22.31 0.76 6.97
N ASN A 189 -23.39 -0.01 7.02
CA ASN A 189 -24.63 0.41 7.67
C ASN A 189 -24.64 0.25 9.20
N PHE A 190 -23.64 -0.44 9.78
CA PHE A 190 -23.61 -0.83 11.19
C PHE A 190 -22.52 -0.12 12.00
N VAL A 191 -21.54 0.47 11.31
CA VAL A 191 -20.33 1.05 11.91
C VAL A 191 -20.27 2.54 11.61
N LYS A 192 -19.89 3.32 12.61
CA LYS A 192 -19.50 4.71 12.46
C LYS A 192 -17.98 4.79 12.37
N ILE A 193 -17.48 5.55 11.40
CA ILE A 193 -16.04 5.72 11.19
C ILE A 193 -15.58 7.06 11.72
N LYS A 194 -14.44 7.07 12.43
CA LYS A 194 -13.72 8.28 12.84
C LYS A 194 -12.24 8.17 12.51
N PRO A 195 -11.62 9.20 11.92
CA PRO A 195 -10.20 9.15 11.58
C PRO A 195 -9.32 9.18 12.84
N LEU A 196 -8.25 8.38 12.81
CA LEU A 196 -7.09 8.47 13.68
C LEU A 196 -5.87 8.73 12.79
N LEU A 197 -5.52 9.99 12.60
CA LEU A 197 -4.48 10.42 11.67
C LEU A 197 -4.76 9.88 10.25
N TYR A 198 -4.06 8.85 9.79
CA TYR A 198 -4.29 8.22 8.48
C TYR A 198 -4.94 6.82 8.58
N ALA A 199 -5.29 6.39 9.79
CA ALA A 199 -6.07 5.19 10.07
C ALA A 199 -7.51 5.55 10.43
N PHE A 200 -8.36 4.53 10.61
CA PHE A 200 -9.78 4.71 10.88
C PHE A 200 -10.26 3.84 12.04
N PHE A 201 -10.84 4.46 13.06
CA PHE A 201 -11.60 3.75 14.08
C PHE A 201 -12.92 3.24 13.51
N TRP A 202 -13.21 1.99 13.81
CA TRP A 202 -14.52 1.39 13.58
C TRP A 202 -15.27 1.37 14.90
N LEU A 203 -16.31 2.18 14.98
CA LEU A 203 -17.11 2.40 16.17
C LEU A 203 -18.53 1.87 15.95
N LYS A 204 -19.24 1.63 17.04
CA LYS A 204 -20.67 1.35 16.98
C LYS A 204 -21.41 2.57 16.40
N LYS A 205 -22.47 2.36 15.62
CA LYS A 205 -23.18 3.45 14.92
C LYS A 205 -23.74 4.52 15.85
N ASP A 206 -24.25 4.10 17.01
CA ASP A 206 -24.80 4.91 18.11
C ASP A 206 -23.73 5.39 19.11
N ASP A 207 -22.44 5.26 18.78
CA ASP A 207 -21.37 5.75 19.65
C ASP A 207 -21.41 7.29 19.77
N ASN A 208 -21.52 7.75 21.02
CA ASN A 208 -21.74 9.14 21.41
C ASN A 208 -20.47 9.84 21.93
N ILE A 209 -19.28 9.33 21.60
CA ILE A 209 -18.04 9.94 22.06
C ILE A 209 -17.91 11.35 21.48
N PRO A 210 -17.58 12.36 22.30
CA PRO A 210 -17.33 13.72 21.83
C PRO A 210 -16.20 13.76 20.80
N GLU A 211 -16.35 14.57 19.76
CA GLU A 211 -15.32 14.73 18.71
C GLU A 211 -13.97 15.16 19.30
N GLU A 212 -14.01 15.95 20.37
CA GLU A 212 -12.83 16.41 21.10
C GLU A 212 -11.95 15.28 21.63
N TRP A 213 -12.52 14.12 21.95
CA TRP A 213 -11.74 12.96 22.36
C TRP A 213 -10.84 12.46 21.23
N PHE A 214 -11.37 12.40 19.99
CA PHE A 214 -10.61 12.01 18.81
C PHE A 214 -9.57 13.08 18.45
N ASP A 215 -9.93 14.36 18.59
CA ASP A 215 -9.01 15.47 18.33
C ASP A 215 -7.79 15.42 19.25
N ASN A 216 -8.02 15.29 20.55
CA ASN A 216 -6.95 15.17 21.55
C ASN A 216 -6.09 13.92 21.30
N LEU A 217 -6.73 12.81 20.90
CA LEU A 217 -6.02 11.59 20.57
C LEU A 217 -5.11 11.80 19.34
N ASN A 218 -5.61 12.38 18.25
CA ASN A 218 -4.83 12.70 17.06
C ASN A 218 -3.60 13.54 17.41
N ILE A 219 -3.81 14.62 18.17
CA ILE A 219 -2.73 15.52 18.61
C ILE A 219 -1.69 14.76 19.43
N SER A 220 -2.12 13.95 20.40
CA SER A 220 -1.19 13.19 21.25
C SER A 220 -0.37 12.15 20.49
N LYS A 221 -0.94 11.61 19.41
CA LYS A 221 -0.35 10.53 18.60
C LYS A 221 0.47 11.04 17.43
N PHE A 222 0.28 12.29 17.02
CA PHE A 222 0.99 12.87 15.87
C PHE A 222 2.51 12.79 15.96
N LYS A 223 3.07 12.91 17.17
CA LYS A 223 4.51 12.78 17.43
C LYS A 223 5.14 11.44 17.02
N PHE A 224 4.32 10.42 16.77
CA PHE A 224 4.79 9.11 16.32
C PHE A 224 4.87 9.00 14.80
N LEU A 225 4.42 10.01 14.05
CA LEU A 225 4.50 10.02 12.61
C LEU A 225 5.85 10.53 12.13
N THR A 226 6.35 9.93 11.05
CA THR A 226 7.61 10.25 10.39
C THR A 226 7.38 10.59 8.90
N PRO A 227 6.44 11.47 8.55
CA PRO A 227 6.04 11.68 7.16
C PRO A 227 7.09 12.45 6.33
N GLU A 228 8.14 12.98 6.95
CA GLU A 228 9.29 13.60 6.26
C GLU A 228 9.99 12.64 5.29
N VAL A 229 9.86 11.33 5.50
CA VAL A 229 10.34 10.31 4.56
C VAL A 229 9.71 10.45 3.17
N CYS A 230 8.48 10.99 3.10
CA CYS A 230 7.78 11.24 1.85
C CYS A 230 8.29 12.45 1.07
N LEU A 231 9.23 13.22 1.62
CA LEU A 231 9.89 14.32 0.93
C LEU A 231 11.33 13.98 0.52
N ASN A 232 11.84 12.80 0.92
CA ASN A 232 13.25 12.44 0.81
C ASN A 232 13.49 11.01 0.30
N HIS A 233 12.46 10.30 -0.19
CA HIS A 233 12.60 8.89 -0.56
C HIS A 233 13.41 8.68 -1.86
N ASN A 234 13.52 9.70 -2.72
CA ASN A 234 14.33 9.68 -3.95
C ASN A 234 14.04 8.47 -4.86
N THR A 235 12.84 7.90 -4.78
CA THR A 235 12.40 6.81 -5.64
C THR A 235 11.33 7.28 -6.58
N ASP A 236 11.29 6.64 -7.73
CA ASP A 236 10.38 6.99 -8.81
C ASP A 236 9.44 5.82 -9.09
N ASP A 237 8.66 5.48 -8.06
CA ASP A 237 7.78 4.33 -8.05
C ASP A 237 6.36 4.72 -7.61
N ILE A 238 5.37 4.24 -8.36
CA ILE A 238 3.94 4.55 -8.16
C ILE A 238 3.48 4.18 -6.74
N PHE A 239 3.98 3.07 -6.21
CA PHE A 239 3.57 2.57 -4.90
C PHE A 239 3.92 3.57 -3.79
N THR A 240 5.15 4.09 -3.81
CA THR A 240 5.62 5.08 -2.83
C THR A 240 4.86 6.38 -2.96
N PHE A 241 4.62 6.85 -4.17
CA PHE A 241 3.82 8.05 -4.40
C PHE A 241 2.39 7.92 -3.87
N GLU A 242 1.69 6.81 -4.17
CA GLU A 242 0.35 6.54 -3.62
C GLU A 242 0.37 6.47 -2.08
N MET A 243 1.35 5.79 -1.51
CA MET A 243 1.45 5.65 -0.06
C MET A 243 1.75 6.97 0.62
N CYS A 244 2.60 7.83 0.04
CA CYS A 244 2.87 9.17 0.55
C CYS A 244 1.66 10.10 0.41
N LYS A 245 0.91 10.00 -0.70
CA LYS A 245 -0.38 10.68 -0.85
C LYS A 245 -1.37 10.24 0.23
N PHE A 246 -1.46 8.95 0.52
CA PHE A 246 -2.30 8.42 1.59
C PHE A 246 -1.84 8.91 2.96
N PHE A 247 -0.54 8.80 3.27
CA PHE A 247 0.04 9.20 4.55
C PHE A 247 -0.14 10.70 4.81
N SER A 248 -0.12 11.53 3.75
CA SER A 248 -0.38 12.97 3.83
C SER A 248 -1.75 13.31 4.42
N ASN A 249 -2.74 12.42 4.34
CA ASN A 249 -4.07 12.65 4.92
C ASN A 249 -4.02 12.85 6.44
N SER A 250 -3.00 12.31 7.12
CA SER A 250 -2.75 12.56 8.55
C SER A 250 -2.64 14.05 8.87
N TYR A 251 -2.07 14.84 7.98
CA TYR A 251 -1.93 16.29 8.12
C TYR A 251 -3.27 17.03 8.00
N LEU A 252 -4.17 16.57 7.12
CA LEU A 252 -5.52 17.13 7.04
C LEU A 252 -6.31 16.84 8.32
N VAL A 253 -6.18 15.61 8.85
CA VAL A 253 -6.81 15.23 10.12
C VAL A 253 -6.26 16.08 11.26
N MET A 254 -4.95 16.26 11.35
CA MET A 254 -4.33 17.15 12.34
C MET A 254 -4.81 18.59 12.23
N ALA A 255 -4.86 19.13 11.02
CA ALA A 255 -5.36 20.48 10.80
C ALA A 255 -6.83 20.62 11.24
N SER A 256 -7.64 19.57 11.06
CA SER A 256 -9.05 19.54 11.49
C SER A 256 -9.20 19.42 13.01
N SER A 257 -8.28 18.72 13.69
CA SER A 257 -8.35 18.47 15.13
C SER A 257 -7.91 19.65 15.99
N ILE A 258 -7.23 20.65 15.42
CA ILE A 258 -6.89 21.87 16.13
C ILE A 258 -8.08 22.82 16.08
N LYS A 259 -8.69 23.08 17.24
CA LYS A 259 -9.75 24.09 17.39
C LYS A 259 -9.13 25.48 17.50
N PRO A 260 -9.24 26.34 16.47
CA PRO A 260 -8.53 27.61 16.48
C PRO A 260 -9.29 28.67 17.29
N VAL A 261 -8.53 29.54 17.94
CA VAL A 261 -9.06 30.74 18.62
C VAL A 261 -9.54 31.76 17.59
N ILE A 262 -8.82 31.89 16.47
CA ILE A 262 -9.12 32.80 15.37
C ILE A 262 -9.41 31.98 14.11
N ARG A 263 -10.59 32.16 13.53
CA ARG A 263 -11.02 31.49 12.30
C ARG A 263 -10.85 32.45 11.14
N LEU A 264 -9.91 32.18 10.24
CA LEU A 264 -9.69 32.99 9.04
C LEU A 264 -10.65 32.56 7.94
N ASN A 265 -10.65 31.27 7.61
CA ASN A 265 -11.46 30.67 6.55
C ASN A 265 -11.97 29.28 6.94
N LYS A 266 -12.99 28.80 6.24
CA LYS A 266 -13.48 27.42 6.36
C LYS A 266 -13.12 26.65 5.09
N LEU A 267 -12.34 25.59 5.25
CA LEU A 267 -12.04 24.62 4.20
C LEU A 267 -12.88 23.36 4.47
N VAL A 268 -13.71 22.98 3.49
CA VAL A 268 -14.44 21.71 3.51
C VAL A 268 -13.71 20.76 2.58
N VAL A 269 -13.12 19.71 3.14
CA VAL A 269 -12.56 18.59 2.37
C VAL A 269 -13.70 17.61 2.16
N ASP A 270 -14.10 17.44 0.91
CA ASP A 270 -15.03 16.39 0.48
C ASP A 270 -14.36 15.66 -0.68
N ALA A 271 -13.62 14.61 -0.34
CA ALA A 271 -12.83 13.83 -1.26
C ALA A 271 -13.14 12.34 -1.08
N ASP A 272 -12.78 11.53 -2.07
CA ASP A 272 -12.81 10.09 -1.94
C ASP A 272 -11.38 9.55 -1.87
N ILE A 273 -11.17 8.55 -1.00
CA ILE A 273 -9.93 7.78 -0.98
C ILE A 273 -10.17 6.50 -1.78
N SER A 274 -9.34 6.28 -2.79
CA SER A 274 -9.37 5.07 -3.61
C SER A 274 -8.66 3.92 -2.90
N TYR A 275 -9.29 2.76 -2.85
CA TYR A 275 -8.71 1.50 -2.40
C TYR A 275 -8.96 0.44 -3.48
N GLY A 276 -8.03 0.36 -4.44
CA GLY A 276 -8.21 -0.49 -5.61
C GLY A 276 -9.39 -0.01 -6.48
N SER A 277 -10.44 -0.82 -6.57
CA SER A 277 -11.63 -0.53 -7.38
C SER A 277 -12.73 0.24 -6.65
N PHE A 278 -12.58 0.50 -5.34
CA PHE A 278 -13.62 1.14 -4.53
C PHE A 278 -13.16 2.50 -4.02
N LYS A 279 -14.13 3.41 -3.83
CA LYS A 279 -13.91 4.78 -3.35
C LYS A 279 -14.65 4.97 -2.05
N ALA A 280 -13.94 5.27 -0.98
CA ALA A 280 -14.55 5.55 0.32
C ALA A 280 -14.53 7.06 0.61
N PRO A 281 -15.64 7.63 1.09
CA PRO A 281 -15.74 9.06 1.33
C PRO A 281 -14.80 9.49 2.44
N PHE A 282 -14.12 10.61 2.29
CA PHE A 282 -13.25 11.22 3.30
C PHE A 282 -13.61 12.70 3.43
N LYS A 283 -14.37 12.99 4.48
CA LYS A 283 -14.95 14.32 4.71
C LYS A 283 -14.39 14.94 5.98
N LEU A 284 -13.84 16.15 5.87
CA LEU A 284 -13.35 16.94 7.00
C LEU A 284 -13.78 18.39 6.86
N THR A 285 -14.02 19.05 7.99
CA THR A 285 -14.18 20.51 8.04
C THR A 285 -13.00 21.09 8.81
N ILE A 286 -12.23 21.96 8.16
CA ILE A 286 -11.03 22.59 8.73
C ILE A 286 -11.28 24.09 8.81
N TYR A 287 -11.18 24.64 10.02
CA TYR A 287 -11.16 26.08 10.21
C TYR A 287 -9.71 26.55 10.13
N VAL A 288 -9.35 27.22 9.04
CA VAL A 288 -7.99 27.68 8.77
C VAL A 288 -7.62 28.77 9.76
N SER A 289 -6.41 28.65 10.31
CA SER A 289 -5.88 29.52 11.34
C SER A 289 -4.34 29.49 11.31
N PRO A 290 -3.66 30.47 11.92
CA PRO A 290 -2.21 30.40 12.07
C PRO A 290 -1.73 29.14 12.81
N GLN A 291 -2.55 28.58 13.71
CA GLN A 291 -2.19 27.39 14.51
C GLN A 291 -2.14 26.09 13.71
N ASN A 292 -2.90 25.97 12.62
CA ASN A 292 -2.95 24.75 11.80
C ASN A 292 -2.43 24.93 10.37
N GLN A 293 -1.96 26.13 10.03
CA GLN A 293 -1.43 26.48 8.72
C GLN A 293 -0.25 25.58 8.30
N SER A 294 0.68 25.30 9.21
CA SER A 294 1.86 24.47 8.93
C SER A 294 1.51 23.04 8.49
N PHE A 295 0.44 22.45 9.04
CA PHE A 295 -0.03 21.13 8.63
C PHE A 295 -0.62 21.15 7.21
N LEU A 296 -1.35 22.21 6.85
CA LEU A 296 -1.88 22.38 5.50
C LEU A 296 -0.77 22.58 4.46
N GLU A 297 0.28 23.32 4.82
CA GLU A 297 1.47 23.51 3.98
C GLU A 297 2.22 22.20 3.77
N MET A 298 2.39 21.42 4.83
CA MET A 298 3.05 20.11 4.74
C MET A 298 2.27 19.11 3.90
N PHE A 299 0.93 19.08 4.04
CA PHE A 299 0.06 18.30 3.17
C PHE A 299 0.30 18.64 1.68
N LYS A 300 0.33 19.94 1.35
CA LYS A 300 0.57 20.41 -0.02
C LYS A 300 1.96 20.05 -0.53
N ALA A 301 2.98 20.22 0.31
CA ALA A 301 4.36 19.91 -0.03
C ALA A 301 4.54 18.43 -0.39
N ILE A 302 4.01 17.53 0.44
CA ILE A 302 4.06 16.08 0.19
C ILE A 302 3.32 15.74 -1.12
N ARG A 303 2.11 16.27 -1.30
CA ARG A 303 1.32 16.02 -2.52
C ARG A 303 2.03 16.50 -3.78
N ALA A 304 2.70 17.66 -3.73
CA ALA A 304 3.41 18.23 -4.85
C ALA A 304 4.70 17.46 -5.18
N TYR A 305 5.48 17.05 -4.17
CA TYR A 305 6.69 16.24 -4.36
C TYR A 305 6.38 14.85 -4.92
N ASN A 306 5.24 14.27 -4.54
CA ASN A 306 4.80 12.94 -4.97
C ASN A 306 3.82 12.99 -6.17
N ASP A 307 3.84 14.07 -6.96
CA ASP A 307 3.01 14.16 -8.17
C ASP A 307 3.59 13.24 -9.26
N TYR A 308 2.71 12.48 -9.93
CA TYR A 308 3.13 11.56 -10.99
C TYR A 308 3.83 12.27 -12.15
N SER A 309 3.49 13.54 -12.37
CA SER A 309 4.07 14.36 -13.43
C SER A 309 5.53 14.72 -13.22
N GLN A 310 6.06 14.48 -12.02
CA GLN A 310 7.48 14.64 -11.71
C GLN A 310 8.29 13.36 -11.91
N SER A 311 7.63 12.26 -12.26
CA SER A 311 8.26 10.98 -12.53
C SER A 311 9.06 11.00 -13.83
N TYR A 312 10.28 10.48 -13.79
CA TYR A 312 11.13 10.22 -14.94
C TYR A 312 10.91 8.84 -15.55
N LEU A 313 10.50 7.85 -14.74
CA LEU A 313 10.39 6.44 -15.10
C LEU A 313 8.95 5.99 -15.36
N ILE A 314 7.93 6.77 -14.97
CA ILE A 314 6.52 6.46 -15.22
C ILE A 314 6.09 7.07 -16.56
N PRO A 315 5.69 6.25 -17.56
CA PRO A 315 5.18 6.74 -18.84
C PRO A 315 3.92 7.60 -18.69
N GLU A 316 3.81 8.69 -19.46
CA GLU A 316 2.63 9.61 -19.49
C GLU A 316 1.28 8.89 -19.70
N GLU A 317 1.27 7.73 -20.39
CA GLU A 317 0.05 6.94 -20.61
C GLU A 317 -0.49 6.28 -19.32
N LEU A 318 0.37 6.01 -18.33
CA LEU A 318 -0.05 5.50 -17.03
C LEU A 318 -0.65 6.61 -16.15
N GLU A 319 -0.20 7.87 -16.30
CA GLU A 319 -0.79 9.01 -15.57
C GLU A 319 -2.28 9.20 -15.86
N LYS A 320 -2.70 8.97 -17.11
CA LYS A 320 -4.10 9.13 -17.54
C LYS A 320 -5.05 8.09 -16.97
N ASN A 321 -4.53 6.95 -16.51
CA ASN A 321 -5.33 5.86 -15.95
C ASN A 321 -5.34 5.84 -14.40
N VAL A 322 -4.54 6.71 -13.76
CA VAL A 322 -4.42 6.81 -12.29
C VAL A 322 -5.13 8.06 -11.74
N LYS A 323 -5.34 9.10 -12.56
CA LYS A 323 -6.28 10.21 -12.26
C LYS A 323 -7.72 9.76 -12.42
#